data_AF-A0A5K1FPQ5-F1
#
_entry.id   AF-A0A5K1FPQ5-F1
#
_cell.length_a   1.000
_cell.length_b   1.000
_cell.length_c   1.000
_cell.angle_alpha   90.00
_cell.angle_beta   90.00
_cell.angle_gamma   90.00
#
_symmetry.space_group_name_H-M   'P 1'
#
loop_
_entity.id
_entity.type
_entity.pdbx_description
1 polymer ?
#
loop_
_entity_poly.entity_id
_entity_poly.type
_entity_poly.pdbx_seq_one_letter_code
_entity_poly.pdbx_strand_id
1 'polypeptide(L)'
;HVTEKKEALGEVLNGDRLVDAPYKLDFRADKASESVCKKKFSKEDVIKFRQAVMKDYYFQMYYDDLPVWGFIGKVEKDVKNDPSDVRYLLFREVHFEILYNKDRVIEITAQAMPETAVDITEDKEVEVEFTYSATWKETNTPFDARMERYSRSSSLPHHLEIHWFSIINSCVTVLLLTGFLATILMRVLKNDFV
;
A
#
# COMPACT_ATOMS: atom_id res chain seq x y z
N HIS A 1 0.98 -10.49 -20.95
CA HIS A 1 -0.35 -10.73 -20.37
C HIS A 1 -0.18 -10.82 -18.87
N VAL A 2 -1.04 -10.14 -18.11
CA VAL A 2 -1.08 -10.25 -16.64
C VAL A 2 -1.76 -11.59 -16.31
N THR A 3 -1.10 -12.44 -15.53
CA THR A 3 -1.68 -13.72 -15.11
C THR A 3 -2.42 -13.49 -13.82
N GLU A 4 -3.72 -13.79 -13.81
CA GLU A 4 -4.54 -13.73 -12.58
C GLU A 4 -4.15 -14.89 -11.66
N LYS A 5 -3.96 -14.59 -10.38
CA LYS A 5 -3.71 -15.61 -9.35
C LYS A 5 -5.03 -16.31 -9.06
N LYS A 6 -4.98 -17.63 -8.86
CA LYS A 6 -6.14 -18.37 -8.33
C LYS A 6 -6.34 -17.97 -6.86
N GLU A 7 -7.41 -17.25 -6.59
CA GLU A 7 -7.71 -16.71 -5.26
C GLU A 7 -8.14 -17.79 -4.27
N ALA A 8 -7.70 -17.64 -3.02
CA ALA A 8 -8.20 -18.41 -1.88
C ALA A 8 -9.55 -17.87 -1.40
N LEU A 9 -10.34 -18.68 -0.67
CA LEU A 9 -11.67 -18.26 -0.19
C LEU A 9 -11.65 -16.96 0.62
N GLY A 10 -10.60 -16.73 1.42
CA GLY A 10 -10.44 -15.49 2.18
C GLY A 10 -10.18 -14.27 1.29
N GLU A 11 -9.37 -14.42 0.23
CA GLU A 11 -9.07 -13.36 -0.75
C GLU A 11 -10.34 -12.98 -1.52
N VAL A 12 -11.16 -13.96 -1.93
CA VAL A 12 -12.45 -13.74 -2.59
C VAL A 12 -13.42 -12.97 -1.70
N LEU A 13 -13.50 -13.32 -0.41
CA LEU A 13 -14.39 -12.65 0.55
C LEU A 13 -13.95 -11.22 0.87
N ASN A 14 -12.64 -10.96 0.87
CA ASN A 14 -12.10 -9.60 0.99
C ASN A 14 -12.30 -8.78 -0.30
N GLY A 15 -12.59 -9.44 -1.42
CA GLY A 15 -12.70 -8.80 -2.74
C GLY A 15 -11.34 -8.45 -3.34
N ASP A 16 -10.28 -9.11 -2.88
CA ASP A 16 -8.94 -8.94 -3.42
C ASP A 16 -8.87 -9.49 -4.84
N ARG A 17 -8.16 -8.79 -5.74
CA ARG A 17 -7.86 -9.26 -7.09
C ARG A 17 -6.37 -9.25 -7.33
N LEU A 18 -5.71 -10.33 -6.92
CA LEU A 18 -4.25 -10.45 -6.98
C LEU A 18 -3.80 -10.92 -8.37
N VAL A 19 -2.71 -10.33 -8.83
CA VAL A 19 -2.08 -10.65 -10.11
C VAL A 19 -0.59 -10.89 -9.93
N ASP A 20 -0.01 -11.69 -10.80
CA ASP A 20 1.42 -11.95 -10.78
C ASP A 20 2.21 -10.67 -11.13
N ALA A 21 3.07 -10.25 -10.21
CA ALA A 21 4.01 -9.16 -10.44
C ALA A 21 5.15 -9.64 -11.37
N PRO A 22 5.71 -8.76 -12.21
CA PRO A 22 6.76 -9.14 -13.17
C PRO A 22 8.15 -9.33 -12.51
N TYR A 23 8.26 -9.20 -11.18
CA TYR A 23 9.50 -9.38 -10.43
C TYR A 23 9.75 -10.84 -10.11
N LYS A 24 10.88 -11.40 -10.55
CA LYS A 24 11.30 -12.77 -10.20
C LYS A 24 12.27 -12.71 -9.04
N LEU A 25 11.81 -13.10 -7.85
CA LEU A 25 12.62 -13.13 -6.62
C LEU A 25 12.86 -14.58 -6.20
N ASP A 26 13.95 -15.16 -6.73
CA ASP A 26 14.34 -16.54 -6.43
C ASP A 26 15.07 -16.60 -5.08
N PHE A 27 14.77 -17.60 -4.25
CA PHE A 27 15.26 -17.66 -2.88
C PHE A 27 16.79 -17.68 -2.81
N ARG A 28 17.36 -16.75 -2.02
CA ARG A 28 18.82 -16.55 -1.86
C ARG A 28 19.57 -16.28 -3.17
N ALA A 29 18.88 -15.76 -4.18
CA ALA A 29 19.49 -15.32 -5.43
C ALA A 29 19.49 -13.79 -5.49
N ASP A 30 20.67 -13.21 -5.26
CA ASP A 30 20.87 -11.77 -5.44
C ASP A 30 20.73 -11.39 -6.91
N LYS A 31 20.15 -10.22 -7.16
CA LYS A 31 19.95 -9.67 -8.50
C LYS A 31 20.42 -8.23 -8.54
N ALA A 32 21.35 -7.95 -9.46
CA ALA A 32 21.86 -6.61 -9.69
C ALA A 32 21.16 -6.00 -10.92
N SER A 33 20.23 -5.08 -10.68
CA SER A 33 19.55 -4.24 -11.69
C SER A 33 19.04 -5.01 -12.91
N GLU A 34 18.02 -5.84 -12.69
CA GLU A 34 17.31 -6.60 -13.71
C GLU A 34 16.23 -5.75 -14.38
N SER A 35 16.12 -5.83 -15.71
CA SER A 35 15.11 -5.10 -16.49
C SER A 35 13.77 -5.81 -16.41
N VAL A 36 12.74 -5.07 -16.01
CA VAL A 36 11.36 -5.56 -15.91
C VAL A 36 10.64 -5.35 -17.22
N CYS A 37 10.57 -4.09 -17.66
CA CYS A 37 9.93 -3.70 -18.90
C CYS A 37 10.38 -2.31 -19.35
N LYS A 38 10.28 -2.08 -20.66
CA LYS A 38 10.39 -0.76 -21.27
C LYS A 38 9.01 -0.32 -21.70
N LYS A 39 8.60 0.87 -21.29
CA LYS A 39 7.31 1.44 -21.68
C LYS A 39 7.46 2.90 -22.05
N LYS A 40 6.89 3.25 -23.20
CA LYS A 40 6.72 4.64 -23.62
C LYS A 40 5.35 5.12 -23.13
N PHE A 41 5.35 6.10 -22.25
CA PHE A 41 4.15 6.73 -21.71
C PHE A 41 3.66 7.85 -22.63
N SER A 42 2.36 7.87 -22.91
CA SER A 42 1.71 9.00 -23.58
C SER A 42 1.60 10.19 -22.62
N LYS A 43 1.22 11.35 -23.16
CA LYS A 43 0.96 12.55 -22.33
C LYS A 43 -0.13 12.29 -21.29
N GLU A 44 -1.18 11.58 -21.67
CA GLU A 44 -2.29 11.22 -20.78
C GLU A 44 -1.83 10.29 -19.66
N ASP A 45 -0.93 9.33 -19.96
CA ASP A 45 -0.35 8.45 -18.94
C ASP A 45 0.54 9.23 -17.97
N VAL A 46 1.36 10.15 -18.47
CA VAL A 46 2.20 11.03 -17.64
C VAL A 46 1.35 11.89 -16.71
N ILE A 47 0.25 12.46 -17.20
CA ILE A 47 -0.70 13.21 -16.36
C ILE A 47 -1.28 12.32 -15.25
N LYS A 48 -1.67 11.09 -15.56
CA LYS A 48 -2.20 10.13 -14.56
C LYS A 48 -1.15 9.79 -13.51
N PHE A 49 0.09 9.48 -13.92
CA PHE A 49 1.17 9.18 -12.98
C PHE A 49 1.48 10.38 -12.10
N ARG A 50 1.53 11.59 -12.66
CA ARG A 50 1.74 12.82 -11.88
C ARG A 50 0.63 13.04 -10.85
N GLN A 51 -0.63 12.85 -11.22
CA GLN A 51 -1.75 12.90 -10.27
C GLN A 51 -1.67 11.82 -9.19
N ALA A 52 -1.19 10.63 -9.52
CA ALA A 52 -0.98 9.55 -8.56
C ALA A 52 0.15 9.90 -7.58
N VAL A 53 1.27 10.43 -8.08
CA VAL A 53 2.39 10.90 -7.25
C VAL A 53 1.96 12.06 -6.34
N MET A 54 1.15 13.01 -6.85
CA MET A 54 0.57 14.09 -6.03
C MET A 54 -0.30 13.59 -4.87
N LYS A 55 -0.88 12.40 -5.00
CA LYS A 55 -1.77 11.79 -4.00
C LYS A 55 -1.06 10.68 -3.21
N ASP A 56 0.26 10.62 -3.26
CA ASP A 56 1.10 9.63 -2.56
C ASP A 56 0.67 8.18 -2.83
N TYR A 57 0.30 7.87 -4.07
CA TYR A 57 -0.06 6.50 -4.45
C TYR A 57 1.16 5.57 -4.26
N TYR A 58 0.88 4.41 -3.69
CA TYR A 58 1.83 3.32 -3.49
C TYR A 58 1.29 2.05 -4.13
N PHE A 59 2.20 1.15 -4.51
CA PHE A 59 1.85 -0.20 -4.87
C PHE A 59 1.88 -1.10 -3.64
N GLN A 60 1.06 -2.14 -3.66
CA GLN A 60 1.05 -3.21 -2.67
C GLN A 60 1.24 -4.54 -3.40
N MET A 61 2.13 -5.37 -2.88
CA MET A 61 2.34 -6.74 -3.35
C MET A 61 2.55 -7.68 -2.17
N TYR A 62 2.54 -8.98 -2.44
CA TYR A 62 2.79 -10.00 -1.44
C TYR A 62 3.90 -10.92 -1.92
N TYR A 63 4.80 -11.28 -1.00
CA TYR A 63 5.86 -12.26 -1.25
C TYR A 63 5.96 -13.17 -0.03
N ASP A 64 5.77 -14.48 -0.20
CA ASP A 64 5.67 -15.45 0.90
C ASP A 64 4.63 -15.05 1.98
N ASP A 65 3.48 -14.55 1.53
CA ASP A 65 2.40 -13.96 2.34
C ASP A 65 2.79 -12.72 3.17
N LEU A 66 4.01 -12.21 2.99
CA LEU A 66 4.44 -10.96 3.61
C LEU A 66 4.06 -9.78 2.71
N PRO A 67 3.34 -8.78 3.25
CA PRO A 67 2.96 -7.62 2.48
C PRO A 67 4.15 -6.69 2.27
N VAL A 68 4.26 -6.14 1.06
CA VAL A 68 5.29 -5.20 0.66
C VAL A 68 4.62 -4.00 0.02
N TRP A 69 5.07 -2.81 0.41
CA TRP A 69 4.57 -1.55 -0.12
C TRP A 69 5.72 -0.68 -0.58
N GLY A 70 5.47 0.13 -1.61
CA GLY A 70 6.41 1.14 -2.08
C GLY A 70 5.69 2.25 -2.81
N PHE A 71 6.11 3.49 -2.59
CA PHE A 71 5.56 4.63 -3.32
C PHE A 71 5.91 4.55 -4.81
N ILE A 72 5.02 5.08 -5.65
CA ILE A 72 5.23 5.11 -7.11
C ILE A 72 6.17 6.26 -7.49
N GLY A 73 6.24 7.31 -6.69
CA GLY A 73 7.09 8.47 -6.92
C GLY A 73 7.15 9.38 -5.70
N LYS A 74 7.80 10.54 -5.87
CA LYS A 74 7.86 11.60 -4.86
C LYS A 74 7.68 12.97 -5.50
N VAL A 75 7.15 13.90 -4.71
CA VAL A 75 7.15 15.32 -5.06
C VAL A 75 8.38 15.98 -4.44
N GLU A 76 9.21 16.61 -5.25
CA GLU A 76 10.36 17.38 -4.79
C GLU A 76 10.05 18.87 -4.95
N LYS A 77 10.12 19.62 -3.83
CA LYS A 77 9.95 21.08 -3.83
C LYS A 77 11.31 21.70 -3.61
N ASP A 78 11.81 22.45 -4.59
CA ASP A 78 13.13 23.05 -4.49
C ASP A 78 13.05 24.38 -3.74
N VAL A 79 13.10 24.32 -2.40
CA VAL A 79 12.93 25.48 -1.50
C VAL A 79 14.00 26.56 -1.73
N LYS A 80 15.11 26.25 -2.41
CA LYS A 80 16.26 27.14 -2.57
C LYS A 80 16.21 28.06 -3.79
N ASN A 81 15.59 27.65 -4.89
CA ASN A 81 15.68 28.37 -6.17
C ASN A 81 14.36 29.08 -6.55
N ASP A 82 13.19 28.49 -6.26
CA ASP A 82 11.88 29.15 -6.40
C ASP A 82 10.79 28.29 -5.70
N PRO A 83 9.94 28.84 -4.80
CA PRO A 83 8.83 28.09 -4.18
C PRO A 83 7.78 27.58 -5.18
N SER A 84 7.86 28.00 -6.44
CA SER A 84 6.95 27.61 -7.53
C SER A 84 7.44 26.38 -8.31
N ASP A 85 8.70 25.96 -8.15
CA ASP A 85 9.28 24.85 -8.92
C ASP A 85 9.05 23.51 -8.21
N VAL A 86 7.91 22.90 -8.52
CA VAL A 86 7.49 21.61 -8.01
C VAL A 86 7.82 20.53 -9.04
N ARG A 87 8.74 19.64 -8.70
CA ARG A 87 9.13 18.51 -9.56
C ARG A 87 8.43 17.24 -9.14
N TYR A 88 7.88 16.53 -10.12
CA TYR A 88 7.21 15.24 -9.94
C TYR A 88 8.13 14.14 -10.44
N LEU A 89 8.60 13.30 -9.52
CA LEU A 89 9.57 12.26 -9.81
C LEU A 89 8.90 10.89 -9.73
N LEU A 90 8.99 10.12 -10.80
CA LEU A 90 8.52 8.74 -10.90
C LEU A 90 9.67 7.79 -10.57
N PHE A 91 9.47 6.87 -9.64
CA PHE A 91 10.46 5.84 -9.34
C PHE A 91 10.41 4.75 -10.41
N ARG A 92 11.55 4.47 -11.04
CA ARG A 92 11.69 3.40 -12.03
C ARG A 92 12.44 2.18 -11.52
N GLU A 93 13.18 2.33 -10.42
CA GLU A 93 13.98 1.26 -9.84
C GLU A 93 13.55 0.95 -8.41
N VAL A 94 13.30 -0.33 -8.16
CA VAL A 94 12.91 -0.86 -6.85
C VAL A 94 13.98 -1.81 -6.34
N HIS A 95 14.52 -1.51 -5.16
CA HIS A 95 15.42 -2.40 -4.42
C HIS A 95 14.61 -3.25 -3.46
N PHE A 96 14.67 -4.56 -3.63
CA PHE A 96 14.13 -5.51 -2.66
C PHE A 96 15.24 -5.95 -1.71
N GLU A 97 15.05 -5.76 -0.42
CA GLU A 97 15.89 -6.35 0.62
C GLU A 97 15.08 -7.42 1.34
N ILE A 98 15.54 -8.67 1.25
CA ILE A 98 14.87 -9.84 1.80
C ILE A 98 15.74 -10.45 2.90
N LEU A 99 15.18 -10.53 4.11
CA LEU A 99 15.78 -11.20 5.24
C LEU A 99 15.31 -12.64 5.32
N TYR A 100 16.24 -13.58 5.49
CA TYR A 100 15.93 -15.00 5.64
C TYR A 100 16.61 -15.60 6.88
N ASN A 101 16.00 -16.63 7.43
CA ASN A 101 16.59 -17.45 8.48
C ASN A 101 16.47 -18.91 8.05
N LYS A 102 17.60 -19.58 7.84
CA LYS A 102 17.64 -20.91 7.20
C LYS A 102 16.84 -20.89 5.89
N ASP A 103 15.91 -21.80 5.72
CA ASP A 103 15.08 -22.02 4.54
C ASP A 103 13.81 -21.15 4.49
N ARG A 104 13.67 -20.16 5.39
CA ARG A 104 12.43 -19.38 5.51
C ARG A 104 12.66 -17.88 5.33
N VAL A 105 11.75 -17.25 4.60
CA VAL A 105 11.68 -15.79 4.47
C VAL A 105 11.10 -15.22 5.76
N ILE A 106 11.78 -14.22 6.29
CA ILE A 106 11.42 -13.56 7.55
C ILE A 106 10.87 -12.17 7.28
N GLU A 107 11.50 -11.44 6.38
CA GLU A 107 11.12 -10.07 6.09
C GLU A 107 11.44 -9.74 4.64
N ILE A 108 10.62 -8.90 4.03
CA ILE A 108 10.89 -8.29 2.75
C ILE A 108 10.52 -6.81 2.83
N THR A 109 11.40 -5.98 2.27
CA THR A 109 11.18 -4.54 2.12
C THR A 109 11.45 -4.13 0.69
N ALA A 110 10.65 -3.19 0.18
CA ALA A 110 10.89 -2.54 -1.10
C ALA A 110 11.28 -1.08 -0.85
N GLN A 111 12.43 -0.69 -1.39
CA GLN A 111 12.95 0.66 -1.30
C GLN A 111 13.02 1.22 -2.72
N ALA A 112 12.35 2.34 -2.97
CA ALA A 112 12.47 3.03 -4.23
C ALA A 112 13.79 3.82 -4.26
N MET A 113 14.49 3.81 -5.39
CA MET A 113 15.75 4.52 -5.58
C MET A 113 15.48 5.92 -6.16
N PRO A 114 15.62 7.01 -5.38
CA PRO A 114 15.29 8.35 -5.86
C PRO A 114 16.32 8.90 -6.86
N GLU A 115 17.56 8.41 -6.83
CA GLU A 115 18.65 8.81 -7.71
C GLU A 115 18.43 8.43 -9.17
N THR A 116 17.65 7.38 -9.42
CA THR A 116 17.31 6.92 -10.76
C THR A 116 15.93 7.36 -11.22
N ALA A 117 15.23 8.15 -10.39
CA ALA A 117 13.87 8.61 -10.67
C ALA A 117 13.81 9.46 -11.96
N VAL A 118 12.68 9.36 -12.64
CA VAL A 118 12.41 10.07 -13.90
C VAL A 118 11.51 11.27 -13.61
N ASP A 119 11.90 12.44 -14.13
CA ASP A 119 11.08 13.64 -14.04
C ASP A 119 9.90 13.55 -15.02
N ILE A 120 8.70 13.62 -14.46
CA ILE A 120 7.41 13.58 -15.17
C ILE A 120 6.61 14.88 -14.99
N THR A 121 7.30 16.00 -14.72
CA THR A 121 6.68 17.30 -14.47
C THR A 121 6.04 17.88 -15.73
N GLU A 122 6.63 17.66 -16.90
CA GLU A 122 6.13 18.18 -18.18
C GLU A 122 5.14 17.22 -18.86
N ASP A 123 4.17 17.79 -19.60
CA ASP A 123 3.15 17.04 -20.36
C ASP A 123 3.70 16.53 -21.70
N LYS A 124 4.75 15.72 -21.63
CA LYS A 124 5.43 15.13 -22.79
C LYS A 124 5.44 13.61 -22.71
N GLU A 125 5.68 12.99 -23.87
CA GLU A 125 5.92 11.54 -23.90
C GLU A 125 7.25 11.24 -23.21
N VAL A 126 7.24 10.22 -22.36
CA VAL A 126 8.43 9.80 -21.60
C VAL A 126 8.62 8.30 -21.78
N GLU A 127 9.80 7.88 -22.18
CA GLU A 127 10.17 6.47 -22.22
C GLU A 127 10.86 6.10 -20.90
N VAL A 128 10.36 5.06 -20.24
CA VAL A 128 10.85 4.60 -18.94
C VAL A 128 11.17 3.11 -19.02
N GLU A 129 12.39 2.77 -18.63
CA GLU A 129 12.82 1.40 -18.35
C GLU A 129 12.72 1.14 -16.85
N PHE A 130 11.84 0.23 -16.46
CA PHE A 130 11.68 -0.20 -15.08
C PHE A 130 12.68 -1.31 -14.77
N THR A 131 13.40 -1.14 -13.67
CA THR A 131 14.40 -2.10 -13.20
C THR A 131 14.15 -2.48 -11.74
N TYR A 132 14.74 -3.59 -11.32
CA TYR A 132 14.73 -3.97 -9.92
C TYR A 132 16.03 -4.64 -9.50
N SER A 133 16.34 -4.57 -8.22
CA SER A 133 17.43 -5.32 -7.61
C SER A 133 16.91 -6.10 -6.42
N ALA A 134 17.60 -7.18 -6.07
CA ALA A 134 17.24 -8.02 -4.93
C ALA A 134 18.51 -8.37 -4.14
N THR A 135 18.48 -8.12 -2.84
CA THR A 135 19.55 -8.47 -1.91
C THR A 135 19.00 -9.38 -0.82
N TRP A 136 19.66 -10.51 -0.60
CA TRP A 136 19.31 -11.46 0.45
C TRP A 136 20.28 -11.34 1.62
N LYS A 137 19.74 -11.23 2.84
CA LYS A 137 20.55 -11.16 4.07
C LYS A 137 20.05 -12.17 5.10
N GLU A 138 20.99 -12.85 5.75
CA GLU A 138 20.66 -13.77 6.83
C GLU A 138 20.31 -13.02 8.12
N THR A 139 19.31 -13.50 8.85
CA THR A 139 18.90 -12.98 10.15
C THR A 139 18.69 -14.10 11.17
N ASN A 140 18.86 -13.76 12.46
CA ASN A 140 18.61 -14.68 13.57
C ASN A 140 17.15 -14.65 14.06
N THR A 141 16.30 -13.78 13.49
CA THR A 141 14.88 -13.68 13.87
C THR A 141 14.16 -14.99 13.59
N PRO A 142 13.48 -15.61 14.58
CA PRO A 142 12.74 -16.85 14.38
C PRO A 142 11.50 -16.61 13.52
N PHE A 143 11.10 -17.62 12.75
CA PHE A 143 9.96 -17.55 11.85
C PHE A 143 8.64 -17.15 12.55
N ASP A 144 8.42 -17.63 13.77
CA ASP A 144 7.18 -17.35 14.51
C ASP A 144 7.02 -15.87 14.89
N ALA A 145 8.13 -15.13 14.97
CA ALA A 145 8.14 -13.70 15.23
C ALA A 145 8.05 -12.84 13.95
N ARG A 146 8.02 -13.44 12.76
CA ARG A 146 8.12 -12.71 11.49
C ARG A 146 7.01 -11.65 11.29
N MET A 147 5.81 -11.94 11.79
CA MET A 147 4.64 -11.06 11.62
C MET A 147 4.63 -9.88 12.60
N GLU A 148 5.49 -9.88 13.62
CA GLU A 148 5.51 -8.81 14.64
C GLU A 148 5.85 -7.44 14.03
N ARG A 149 6.70 -7.40 13.01
CA ARG A 149 7.03 -6.15 12.32
C ARG A 149 5.84 -5.59 11.54
N TYR A 150 5.15 -6.46 10.80
CA TYR A 150 4.05 -6.06 9.92
C TYR A 150 2.80 -5.64 10.69
N SER A 151 2.52 -6.26 11.84
CA SER A 151 1.39 -5.88 12.70
C SER A 151 1.54 -4.48 13.30
N ARG A 152 2.77 -4.02 13.52
CA ARG A 152 3.04 -2.63 13.94
C ARG A 152 2.86 -1.66 12.78
N SER A 153 3.33 -2.02 11.58
CA SER A 153 3.25 -1.16 10.38
C SER A 153 1.85 -1.01 9.78
N SER A 154 0.96 -2.00 9.95
CA SER A 154 -0.44 -1.92 9.49
C SER A 154 -1.28 -0.85 10.20
N SER A 155 -0.74 -0.20 11.25
CA SER A 155 -1.38 0.91 11.97
C SER A 155 -1.16 2.28 11.32
N LEU A 156 -0.73 2.33 10.04
CA LEU A 156 -0.47 3.56 9.29
C LEU A 156 -1.68 4.54 9.36
N PRO A 157 -1.47 5.86 9.54
CA PRO A 157 -2.50 6.77 10.08
C PRO A 157 -3.78 6.95 9.25
N HIS A 158 -3.73 6.69 7.94
CA HIS A 158 -4.84 7.00 7.03
C HIS A 158 -6.06 6.07 7.22
N HIS A 159 -5.87 4.86 7.75
CA HIS A 159 -6.99 3.92 7.96
C HIS A 159 -7.70 4.12 9.29
N LEU A 160 -7.07 4.73 10.30
CA LEU A 160 -7.68 4.93 11.63
C LEU A 160 -8.76 6.02 11.63
N GLU A 161 -8.62 7.05 10.79
CA GLU A 161 -9.55 8.19 10.77
C GLU A 161 -10.95 7.86 10.22
N ILE A 162 -11.12 6.77 9.48
CA ILE A 162 -12.41 6.45 8.83
C ILE A 162 -13.30 5.61 9.75
N HIS A 163 -12.73 4.72 10.58
CA HIS A 163 -13.52 3.79 11.38
C HIS A 163 -14.23 4.43 12.58
N TRP A 164 -13.63 5.43 13.23
CA TRP A 164 -14.23 6.03 14.44
C TRP A 164 -15.52 6.81 14.13
N PHE A 165 -15.66 7.38 12.93
CA PHE A 165 -16.91 8.04 12.50
C PHE A 165 -18.09 7.06 12.45
N SER A 166 -17.87 5.84 11.93
CA SER A 166 -18.90 4.78 11.92
C SER A 166 -19.22 4.26 13.33
N ILE A 167 -18.23 4.18 14.21
CA ILE A 167 -18.42 3.77 15.61
C ILE A 167 -19.28 4.78 16.36
N ILE A 168 -19.00 6.09 16.23
CA ILE A 168 -19.81 7.14 16.85
C ILE A 168 -21.22 7.13 16.31
N ASN A 169 -21.39 7.05 14.99
CA ASN A 169 -22.72 7.02 14.38
C ASN A 169 -23.56 5.84 14.89
N SER A 170 -22.96 4.65 14.99
CA SER A 170 -23.61 3.48 15.57
C SER A 170 -24.00 3.70 17.04
N CYS A 171 -23.08 4.18 17.88
CA CYS A 171 -23.35 4.47 19.29
C CYS A 171 -24.51 5.46 19.50
N VAL A 172 -24.56 6.54 18.71
CA VAL A 172 -25.64 7.54 18.78
C VAL A 172 -26.99 6.91 18.43
N THR A 173 -27.06 6.09 17.36
CA THR A 173 -28.32 5.43 16.97
C THR A 173 -28.83 4.48 18.04
N VAL A 174 -27.94 3.70 18.69
CA VAL A 174 -28.33 2.77 19.76
C VAL A 174 -28.88 3.52 20.98
N LEU A 175 -28.26 4.64 21.38
CA LEU A 175 -28.74 5.45 22.51
C LEU A 175 -30.12 6.05 22.22
N LEU A 176 -30.35 6.57 21.01
CA LEU A 176 -31.64 7.12 20.62
C LEU A 176 -32.74 6.06 20.58
N LEU A 177 -32.47 4.90 19.99
CA LEU A 177 -33.44 3.79 19.94
C LEU A 177 -33.77 3.26 21.33
N THR A 178 -32.76 3.14 22.21
CA THR A 178 -32.96 2.70 23.60
C THR A 178 -33.79 3.72 24.38
N GLY A 179 -33.51 5.02 24.22
CA GLY A 179 -34.29 6.09 24.84
C GLY A 179 -35.74 6.12 24.35
N PHE A 180 -35.96 5.97 23.05
CA PHE A 180 -37.31 5.90 22.48
C PHE A 180 -38.08 4.69 23.01
N LEU A 181 -37.46 3.50 23.03
CA LEU A 181 -38.06 2.29 23.60
C LEU A 181 -38.41 2.47 25.09
N ALA A 182 -37.49 3.03 25.87
CA ALA A 182 -37.71 3.30 27.29
C ALA A 182 -38.90 4.26 27.51
N THR A 183 -39.02 5.33 26.72
CA THR A 183 -40.17 6.25 26.83
C THR A 183 -41.50 5.59 26.47
N ILE A 184 -41.54 4.74 25.43
CA ILE A 184 -42.74 3.97 25.08
C ILE A 184 -43.12 3.03 26.22
N LEU A 185 -42.16 2.26 26.74
CA LEU A 185 -42.40 1.33 27.84
C LEU A 185 -42.91 2.05 29.09
N MET A 186 -42.30 3.18 29.46
CA MET A 186 -42.75 4.02 30.58
C MET A 186 -44.16 4.57 30.35
N ARG A 187 -44.49 4.94 29.11
CA ARG A 187 -45.83 5.43 28.76
C ARG A 187 -46.89 4.34 28.86
N VAL A 188 -46.58 3.12 28.38
CA VAL A 188 -47.47 1.96 28.48
C VAL A 188 -47.66 1.57 29.94
N LEU A 189 -46.57 1.43 30.71
CA LEU A 189 -46.63 1.14 32.15
C LEU A 189 -47.49 2.16 32.90
N LYS A 190 -47.30 3.46 32.64
CA LYS A 190 -48.12 4.50 33.28
C LYS A 190 -49.60 4.41 32.89
N ASN A 191 -49.91 3.96 31.69
CA ASN A 191 -51.29 3.81 31.23
C ASN A 191 -51.96 2.50 31.68
N ASP A 192 -51.18 1.53 32.15
CA ASP A 192 -51.68 0.22 32.63
C ASP A 192 -51.85 0.20 34.16
N PHE A 193 -51.06 1.02 34.88
CA PHE A 193 -51.11 1.15 36.35
C PHE A 193 -51.95 2.33 36.87
N VAL A 194 -52.42 3.24 36.00
CA VAL A 194 -53.36 4.33 36.31
C VAL A 194 -54.72 4.00 35.73
#